data_AF-A0A256ZGI2-F1
#
_entry.id   AF-A0A256ZGI2-F1
#
_cell.length_a   1.000
_cell.length_b   1.000
_cell.length_c   1.000
_cell.angle_alpha   90.00
_cell.angle_beta   90.00
_cell.angle_gamma   90.00
#
_symmetry.space_group_name_H-M   'P 1'
#
loop_
_entity.id
_entity.type
_entity.pdbx_description
1 polymer ?
#
loop_
_entity_poly.entity_id
_entity_poly.type
_entity_poly.pdbx_seq_one_letter_code
_entity_poly.pdbx_strand_id
1 'polypeptide(L)'
;MKLSTSDIVKTLEVLVKIPLYATLGVAANNLVYLSTQEGVRSLWSIDLESKKVKRLTVEPIHETAIPVATSPYTVFTRDVTKGKELHKVFYVDVRTGKEDLLADTPLMRIFGIAFNGFYVAFTGATAVDTAIYLAKMDGSWEKIVKLETLAF
;
A
#
# COMPACT_ATOMS: atom_id res chain seq x y z
N MET A 1 24.94 8.81 -34.41
CA MET A 1 25.75 7.81 -33.67
C MET A 1 24.78 6.76 -33.15
N LYS A 2 24.96 5.47 -33.49
CA LYS A 2 24.06 4.40 -33.01
C LYS A 2 24.55 3.97 -31.63
N LEU A 3 23.70 4.05 -30.60
CA LEU A 3 24.06 3.60 -29.25
C LEU A 3 24.35 2.09 -29.28
N SER A 4 25.37 1.65 -28.55
CA SER A 4 25.59 0.23 -28.34
C SER A 4 24.52 -0.33 -27.38
N THR A 5 24.28 -1.64 -27.42
CA THR A 5 23.39 -2.30 -26.46
C THR A 5 23.86 -2.07 -25.01
N SER A 6 25.16 -2.00 -24.77
CA SER A 6 25.71 -1.71 -23.43
C SER A 6 25.37 -0.30 -22.96
N ASP A 7 25.44 0.70 -23.85
CA ASP A 7 25.06 2.08 -23.52
C ASP A 7 23.57 2.18 -23.18
N ILE A 8 22.73 1.44 -23.92
CA ILE A 8 21.29 1.35 -23.65
C ILE A 8 21.04 0.74 -22.27
N VAL A 9 21.65 -0.40 -21.95
CA VAL A 9 21.50 -1.07 -20.65
C VAL A 9 21.95 -0.17 -19.51
N LYS A 10 23.12 0.46 -19.63
CA LYS A 10 23.64 1.39 -18.61
C LYS A 10 22.68 2.56 -18.38
N THR A 11 22.11 3.10 -19.46
CA THR A 11 21.13 4.19 -19.37
C THR A 11 19.86 3.74 -18.67
N LEU A 12 19.33 2.57 -19.04
CA LEU A 12 18.15 2.00 -18.39
C LEU A 12 18.38 1.74 -16.91
N GLU A 13 19.51 1.15 -16.52
CA GLU A 13 19.87 0.90 -15.13
C GLU A 13 19.92 2.18 -14.29
N VAL A 14 20.44 3.27 -14.86
CA VAL A 14 20.43 4.58 -14.18
C VAL A 14 19.00 5.08 -14.00
N LEU A 15 18.19 5.04 -15.05
CA LEU A 15 16.82 5.55 -15.01
C LEU A 15 15.93 4.78 -14.02
N VAL A 16 16.00 3.45 -14.00
CA VAL A 16 15.17 2.62 -13.10
C VAL A 16 15.60 2.69 -11.63
N LYS A 17 16.81 3.16 -11.34
CA LYS A 17 17.33 3.39 -9.98
C LYS A 17 16.95 4.74 -9.40
N ILE A 18 16.43 5.68 -10.22
CA ILE A 18 15.97 6.96 -9.71
C ILE A 18 14.74 6.73 -8.82
N PRO A 19 14.80 7.09 -7.53
CA PRO A 19 13.67 6.90 -6.64
C PRO A 19 12.49 7.79 -7.04
N LEU A 20 11.30 7.19 -7.04
CA LEU A 20 10.05 7.93 -7.07
C LEU A 20 9.64 8.29 -5.65
N TYR A 21 8.98 9.44 -5.50
CA TYR A 21 8.40 9.91 -4.25
C TYR A 21 6.99 10.41 -4.51
N ALA A 22 6.02 9.95 -3.71
CA ALA A 22 4.66 10.46 -3.75
C ALA A 22 4.16 10.68 -2.31
N THR A 23 3.89 11.93 -1.97
CA THR A 23 3.32 12.31 -0.67
C THR A 23 1.89 11.80 -0.54
N LEU A 24 1.57 11.19 0.60
CA LEU A 24 0.22 10.69 0.87
C LEU A 24 -0.55 11.59 1.84
N GLY A 25 0.09 12.01 2.93
CA GLY A 25 -0.55 12.80 3.98
C GLY A 25 0.19 12.70 5.31
N VAL A 26 -0.49 13.05 6.41
CA VAL A 26 0.09 13.05 7.76
C VAL A 26 -0.72 12.16 8.68
N ALA A 27 -0.03 11.30 9.43
CA ALA A 27 -0.59 10.49 10.52
C ALA A 27 0.29 10.67 11.76
N ALA A 28 -0.30 10.97 12.93
CA ALA A 28 0.41 11.14 14.20
C ALA A 28 1.73 11.97 14.09
N ASN A 29 1.67 13.17 13.51
CA ASN A 29 2.82 14.07 13.28
C ASN A 29 3.93 13.52 12.37
N ASN A 30 3.64 12.47 11.58
CA ASN A 30 4.56 11.89 10.62
C ASN A 30 4.04 12.12 9.20
N LEU A 31 4.86 12.73 8.33
CA LEU A 31 4.60 12.78 6.90
C LEU A 31 4.77 11.38 6.32
N VAL A 32 3.72 10.81 5.76
CA VAL A 32 3.75 9.50 5.11
C VAL A 32 3.85 9.69 3.61
N TYR A 33 4.73 8.91 2.99
CA TYR A 33 4.96 8.95 1.55
C TYR A 33 5.30 7.57 0.98
N LEU A 34 5.02 7.38 -0.29
CA LEU A 34 5.49 6.24 -1.07
C LEU A 34 6.86 6.55 -1.63
N SER A 35 7.74 5.55 -1.63
CA SER A 35 9.00 5.65 -2.37
C SER A 35 9.51 4.32 -2.87
N THR A 36 10.32 4.38 -3.93
CA THR A 36 11.13 3.28 -4.47
C THR A 36 12.61 3.38 -4.12
N GLN A 37 12.99 4.21 -3.13
CA GLN A 37 14.39 4.49 -2.79
C GLN A 37 15.25 3.30 -2.33
N GLU A 38 14.63 2.16 -2.04
CA GLU A 38 15.32 0.89 -1.77
C GLU A 38 15.04 -0.16 -2.87
N GLY A 39 14.78 0.29 -4.09
CA GLY A 39 14.51 -0.56 -5.26
C GLY A 39 13.11 -1.17 -5.30
N VAL A 40 12.31 -0.98 -4.24
CA VAL A 40 10.94 -1.52 -4.12
C VAL A 40 9.97 -0.47 -3.61
N ARG A 41 8.72 -0.52 -4.10
CA ARG A 41 7.65 0.38 -3.66
C ARG A 41 7.25 0.07 -2.21
N SER A 42 7.55 1.00 -1.31
CA SER A 42 7.31 0.89 0.13
C SER A 42 6.68 2.14 0.70
N LEU A 43 6.06 2.02 1.88
CA LEU A 43 5.69 3.18 2.67
C LEU A 43 6.86 3.65 3.52
N TRP A 44 6.97 4.97 3.63
CA TRP A 44 7.98 5.66 4.40
C TRP A 44 7.32 6.73 5.24
N SER A 45 7.99 7.12 6.33
CA SER A 45 7.59 8.26 7.14
C SER A 45 8.76 9.17 7.48
N ILE A 46 8.45 10.45 7.63
CA ILE A 46 9.32 11.46 8.22
C ILE A 46 8.60 12.02 9.45
N ASP A 47 9.21 11.87 10.62
CA ASP A 47 8.75 12.55 11.82
C ASP A 47 8.93 14.06 11.64
N LEU A 48 7.85 14.84 11.73
CA LEU A 48 7.86 16.25 11.34
C LEU A 48 8.64 17.14 12.33
N GLU A 49 8.88 16.68 13.55
CA GLU A 49 9.64 17.40 14.57
C GLU A 49 11.13 17.07 14.47
N SER A 50 11.48 15.79 14.66
CA SER A 50 12.86 15.30 14.69
C SER A 50 13.48 15.10 13.30
N LYS A 51 12.67 15.15 12.23
CA LYS A 51 13.07 14.88 10.84
C LYS A 51 13.61 13.47 10.60
N LYS A 52 13.43 12.55 11.55
CA LYS A 52 13.86 11.16 11.41
C LYS A 52 13.03 10.47 10.33
N VAL A 53 13.73 9.84 9.38
CA VAL A 53 13.13 9.06 8.29
C VAL A 53 13.15 7.58 8.67
N LYS A 54 12.07 6.86 8.35
CA LYS A 54 12.01 5.40 8.48
C LYS A 54 11.16 4.76 7.39
N ARG A 55 11.56 3.56 6.97
CA ARG A 55 10.70 2.66 6.19
C ARG A 55 9.65 2.06 7.12
N LEU A 56 8.41 1.99 6.66
CA LEU A 56 7.28 1.48 7.43
C LEU A 56 6.96 0.03 7.07
N THR A 57 7.12 -0.36 5.81
CA THR A 57 6.67 -1.67 5.33
C THR A 57 7.84 -2.63 5.18
N VAL A 58 7.69 -3.86 5.67
CA VAL A 58 8.73 -4.89 5.57
C VAL A 58 8.88 -5.35 4.12
N GLU A 59 7.77 -5.77 3.51
CA GLU A 59 7.70 -6.20 2.12
C GLU A 59 7.09 -5.12 1.22
N PRO A 60 7.33 -5.16 -0.11
CA PRO A 60 6.75 -4.22 -1.06
C PRO A 60 5.21 -4.18 -0.96
N ILE A 61 4.63 -3.04 -1.32
CA ILE A 61 3.18 -2.83 -1.27
C ILE A 61 2.58 -2.52 -2.64
N HIS A 62 1.32 -2.89 -2.83
CA HIS A 62 0.58 -2.67 -4.08
C HIS A 62 -0.14 -1.32 -4.09
N GLU A 63 -1.01 -1.06 -3.11
CA GLU A 63 -1.79 0.19 -2.98
C GLU A 63 -1.85 0.62 -1.51
N THR A 64 -2.25 1.87 -1.24
CA THR A 64 -2.37 2.41 0.12
C THR A 64 -3.54 3.38 0.22
N ALA A 65 -4.24 3.37 1.35
CA ALA A 65 -5.23 4.38 1.67
C ALA A 65 -4.55 5.69 2.07
N ILE A 66 -5.21 6.82 1.83
CA ILE A 66 -4.77 8.11 2.33
C ILE A 66 -4.76 8.07 3.88
N PRO A 67 -3.62 8.36 4.54
CA PRO A 67 -3.55 8.40 6.00
C PRO A 67 -4.40 9.55 6.55
N VAL A 68 -4.95 9.36 7.74
CA VAL A 68 -5.73 10.39 8.44
C VAL A 68 -5.02 10.84 9.71
N ALA A 69 -5.07 12.14 10.01
CA ALA A 69 -4.35 12.72 11.13
C ALA A 69 -4.79 12.21 12.51
N THR A 70 -6.05 11.76 12.63
CA THR A 70 -6.66 11.24 13.87
C THR A 70 -6.23 9.82 14.23
N SER A 71 -5.48 9.14 13.36
CA SER A 71 -5.04 7.76 13.57
C SER A 71 -3.53 7.64 13.37
N PRO A 72 -2.82 6.83 14.17
CA PRO A 72 -1.40 6.56 13.96
C PRO A 72 -1.16 5.53 12.85
N TYR A 73 -2.21 5.02 12.20
CA TYR A 73 -2.10 3.92 11.25
C TYR A 73 -2.12 4.39 9.80
N THR A 74 -1.31 3.75 8.98
CA THR A 74 -1.47 3.74 7.52
C THR A 74 -1.89 2.35 7.08
N VAL A 75 -2.81 2.27 6.13
CA VAL A 75 -3.38 1.01 5.64
C VAL A 75 -2.95 0.81 4.19
N PHE A 76 -2.64 -0.42 3.82
CA PHE A 76 -2.14 -0.75 2.50
C PHE A 76 -2.50 -2.18 2.09
N THR A 77 -2.38 -2.44 0.80
CA THR A 77 -2.55 -3.77 0.22
C THR A 77 -1.21 -4.34 -0.20
N ARG A 78 -1.09 -5.66 -0.15
CA ARG A 78 0.07 -6.39 -0.63
C ARG A 78 -0.38 -7.60 -1.42
N ASP A 79 0.24 -7.81 -2.58
CA ASP A 79 0.09 -9.06 -3.32
C ASP A 79 0.84 -10.17 -2.59
N VAL A 80 0.09 -11.14 -2.07
CA VAL A 80 0.63 -12.28 -1.31
C VAL A 80 0.93 -13.49 -2.19
N THR A 81 0.85 -13.32 -3.52
CA THR A 81 0.93 -14.37 -4.53
C THR A 81 1.93 -14.10 -5.66
N LYS A 82 2.86 -13.15 -5.45
CA LYS A 82 4.03 -12.90 -6.31
C LYS A 82 3.68 -12.48 -7.74
N GLY A 83 2.77 -11.52 -7.90
CA GLY A 83 2.39 -10.95 -9.20
C GLY A 83 1.10 -11.49 -9.79
N LYS A 84 0.35 -12.34 -9.05
CA LYS A 84 -0.99 -12.77 -9.47
C LYS A 84 -2.09 -11.82 -8.99
N GLU A 85 -1.71 -10.72 -8.34
CA GLU A 85 -2.62 -9.66 -7.88
C GLU A 85 -3.69 -10.16 -6.91
N LEU A 86 -3.37 -11.19 -6.12
CA LEU A 86 -4.22 -11.63 -5.01
C LEU A 86 -3.68 -11.00 -3.74
N HIS A 87 -4.45 -10.05 -3.23
CA HIS A 87 -4.05 -9.13 -2.19
C HIS A 87 -4.62 -9.50 -0.83
N LYS A 88 -3.93 -9.04 0.21
CA LYS A 88 -4.43 -8.92 1.58
C LYS A 88 -4.25 -7.47 2.05
N VAL A 89 -5.05 -7.07 3.04
CA VAL A 89 -4.99 -5.74 3.65
C VAL A 89 -4.16 -5.80 4.92
N PHE A 90 -3.22 -4.87 5.04
CA PHE A 90 -2.32 -4.72 6.17
C PHE A 90 -2.39 -3.29 6.71
N TYR A 91 -1.89 -3.09 7.92
CA TYR A 91 -1.71 -1.77 8.48
C TYR A 91 -0.36 -1.66 9.18
N VAL A 92 0.12 -0.43 9.35
CA VAL A 92 1.36 -0.13 10.06
C VAL A 92 1.19 1.09 10.96
N ASP A 93 1.69 1.03 12.19
CA ASP A 93 1.80 2.21 13.06
C ASP A 93 2.99 3.06 12.60
N VAL A 94 2.73 4.29 12.18
CA VAL A 94 3.76 5.20 11.63
C VAL A 94 4.82 5.59 12.65
N ARG A 95 4.51 5.51 13.94
CA ARG A 95 5.42 5.88 15.03
C ARG A 95 6.41 4.76 15.29
N THR A 96 5.95 3.50 15.30
CA THR A 96 6.77 2.34 15.68
C THR A 96 7.31 1.56 14.48
N GLY A 97 6.65 1.63 13.32
CA GLY A 97 6.91 0.77 12.17
C GLY A 97 6.37 -0.66 12.35
N LYS A 98 5.59 -0.92 13.40
CA LYS A 98 4.98 -2.24 13.61
C LYS A 98 3.87 -2.45 12.58
N GLU A 99 4.08 -3.44 11.72
CA GLU A 99 3.18 -3.88 10.67
C GLU A 99 2.39 -5.13 11.13
N ASP A 100 1.11 -5.23 10.75
CA ASP A 100 0.30 -6.44 10.96
C ASP A 100 -0.74 -6.64 9.86
N LEU A 101 -1.25 -7.87 9.74
CA LEU A 101 -2.41 -8.18 8.89
C LEU A 101 -3.64 -7.52 9.49
N LEU A 102 -4.40 -6.77 8.68
CA LEU A 102 -5.62 -6.14 9.18
C LEU A 102 -6.70 -7.19 9.43
N ALA A 103 -7.02 -7.99 8.41
CA ALA A 103 -8.11 -8.97 8.46
C ALA A 103 -7.80 -10.16 7.56
N ASP A 104 -8.20 -11.36 7.99
CA ASP A 104 -8.07 -12.58 7.19
C ASP A 104 -9.26 -12.74 6.23
N THR A 105 -9.23 -11.98 5.14
CA THR A 105 -10.25 -12.02 4.07
C THR A 105 -9.91 -13.12 3.04
N PRO A 106 -10.85 -13.60 2.21
CA PRO A 106 -10.49 -14.45 1.07
C PRO A 106 -9.43 -13.81 0.16
N LEU A 107 -8.69 -14.61 -0.60
CA LEU A 107 -7.80 -14.08 -1.63
C LEU A 107 -8.63 -13.36 -2.71
N MET A 108 -8.24 -12.13 -3.02
CA MET A 108 -8.97 -11.28 -3.96
C MET A 108 -8.07 -10.24 -4.60
N ARG A 109 -8.43 -9.79 -5.80
CA ARG A 109 -7.83 -8.58 -6.38
C ARG A 109 -8.47 -7.36 -5.74
N ILE A 110 -7.67 -6.53 -5.06
CA ILE A 110 -8.11 -5.26 -4.49
C ILE A 110 -7.64 -4.15 -5.41
N PHE A 111 -8.56 -3.30 -5.86
CA PHE A 111 -8.31 -2.24 -6.84
C PHE A 111 -8.80 -0.86 -6.35
N GLY A 112 -9.06 -0.76 -5.05
CA GLY A 112 -9.39 0.48 -4.38
C GLY A 112 -9.51 0.28 -2.87
N ILE A 113 -8.96 1.23 -2.10
CA ILE A 113 -8.97 1.19 -0.63
C ILE A 113 -9.09 2.59 -0.04
N ALA A 114 -9.86 2.73 1.04
CA ALA A 114 -10.04 3.97 1.79
C ALA A 114 -10.03 3.69 3.30
N PHE A 115 -9.57 4.68 4.08
CA PHE A 115 -9.46 4.58 5.54
C PHE A 115 -9.92 5.88 6.19
N ASN A 116 -10.74 5.78 7.25
CA ASN A 116 -11.24 6.95 7.98
C ASN A 116 -10.69 7.09 9.41
N GLY A 117 -9.74 6.25 9.79
CA GLY A 117 -9.16 6.21 11.14
C GLY A 117 -9.65 5.03 11.99
N PHE A 118 -10.82 4.47 11.66
CA PHE A 118 -11.47 3.38 12.40
C PHE A 118 -11.85 2.20 11.50
N TYR A 119 -12.29 2.50 10.28
CA TYR A 119 -12.77 1.53 9.30
C TYR A 119 -11.98 1.65 8.01
N VAL A 120 -11.75 0.49 7.39
CA VAL A 120 -11.12 0.33 6.09
C VAL A 120 -12.17 -0.20 5.13
N ALA A 121 -12.52 0.60 4.13
CA ALA A 121 -13.37 0.16 3.03
C ALA A 121 -12.50 -0.20 1.83
N PHE A 122 -12.82 -1.29 1.15
CA PHE A 122 -12.09 -1.68 -0.06
C PHE A 122 -13.00 -2.41 -1.06
N THR A 123 -12.68 -2.27 -2.34
CA THR A 123 -13.31 -3.01 -3.43
C THR A 123 -12.46 -4.20 -3.80
N GLY A 124 -13.06 -5.39 -3.80
CA GLY A 124 -12.35 -6.64 -4.04
C GLY A 124 -13.08 -7.55 -5.03
N ALA A 125 -12.32 -8.24 -5.88
CA ALA A 125 -12.80 -9.28 -6.76
C ALA A 125 -12.24 -10.65 -6.35
N THR A 126 -13.14 -11.55 -5.98
CA THR A 126 -12.83 -12.96 -5.68
C THR A 126 -13.09 -13.84 -6.91
N ALA A 127 -12.90 -15.15 -6.78
CA ALA A 127 -13.32 -16.10 -7.80
C ALA A 127 -14.85 -16.17 -8.02
N VAL A 128 -15.64 -15.62 -7.10
CA VAL A 128 -17.11 -15.77 -7.09
C VAL A 128 -17.82 -14.46 -7.43
N ASP A 129 -17.35 -13.34 -6.90
CA ASP A 129 -17.96 -12.04 -7.08
C ASP A 129 -17.00 -10.87 -6.87
N THR A 130 -17.45 -9.70 -7.33
CA THR A 130 -16.90 -8.39 -6.99
C THR A 130 -17.78 -7.76 -5.92
N ALA A 131 -17.18 -7.18 -4.88
CA ALA A 131 -17.92 -6.59 -3.77
C ALA A 131 -17.18 -5.42 -3.12
N ILE A 132 -17.92 -4.64 -2.34
CA ILE A 132 -17.38 -3.70 -1.36
C ILE A 132 -17.33 -4.40 -0.01
N TYR A 133 -16.19 -4.25 0.67
CA TYR A 133 -15.92 -4.82 1.98
C TYR A 133 -15.63 -3.70 2.98
N LEU A 134 -15.90 -3.98 4.24
CA LEU A 134 -15.55 -3.14 5.37
C LEU A 134 -14.78 -3.96 6.39
N ALA A 135 -13.61 -3.50 6.79
CA ALA A 135 -12.82 -4.09 7.87
C ALA A 135 -12.60 -3.07 8.99
N LYS A 136 -12.52 -3.55 10.22
CA LYS A 136 -12.20 -2.75 11.40
C LYS A 136 -10.76 -3.03 11.85
N MET A 137 -10.20 -2.12 12.63
CA MET A 137 -8.85 -2.28 13.19
C MET A 137 -8.72 -3.43 14.20
N ASP A 138 -9.83 -4.03 14.66
CA ASP A 138 -9.85 -5.24 15.50
C ASP A 138 -9.78 -6.54 14.70
N GLY A 139 -9.71 -6.45 13.36
CA GLY A 139 -9.64 -7.56 12.42
C GLY A 139 -10.96 -8.19 12.02
N SER A 140 -12.08 -7.73 12.59
CA SER A 140 -13.40 -8.08 12.06
C SER A 140 -13.63 -7.44 10.70
N TRP A 141 -14.32 -8.17 9.81
CA TRP A 141 -14.64 -7.69 8.48
C TRP A 141 -15.98 -8.25 8.00
N GLU A 142 -16.59 -7.56 7.04
CA GLU A 142 -17.83 -7.96 6.40
C GLU A 142 -17.86 -7.58 4.91
N LYS A 143 -18.64 -8.34 4.14
CA LYS A 143 -19.01 -7.98 2.76
C LYS A 143 -20.26 -7.11 2.83
N ILE A 144 -20.15 -5.85 2.42
CA ILE A 144 -21.23 -4.87 2.52
C ILE A 144 -22.22 -5.04 1.38
N VAL A 145 -21.71 -5.07 0.14
CA VAL A 145 -22.55 -5.16 -1.05
C VAL A 145 -21.83 -5.87 -2.17
N LYS A 146 -22.52 -6.82 -2.81
CA LYS A 146 -22.07 -7.42 -4.07
C LYS A 146 -22.34 -6.44 -5.21
N LEU A 147 -21.35 -6.24 -6.06
CA LEU A 147 -21.47 -5.39 -7.24
C LEU A 147 -21.86 -6.23 -8.45
N GLU A 148 -22.83 -5.77 -9.23
CA GLU A 148 -23.23 -6.38 -10.51
C GLU A 148 -22.26 -5.96 -11.62
N THR A 149 -20.98 -6.31 -11.46
CA THR A 149 -19.94 -5.98 -12.43
C THR A 149 -18.90 -7.09 -12.51
N LEU A 150 -18.31 -7.23 -13.70
CA LEU A 150 -17.15 -8.09 -13.93
C LEU A 150 -15.89 -7.28 -13.62
N ALA A 151 -15.00 -7.84 -12.80
CA ALA A 151 -13.65 -7.32 -12.66
C ALA A 151 -12.80 -7.84 -13.82
N PHE A 152 -12.11 -6.94 -14.52
CA PHE A 152 -11.18 -7.23 -15.61
C PHE A 152 -9.73 -6.97 -15.18
#